data_AF-A0A3D2VA09-F1
#
_entry.id   AF-A0A3D2VA09-F1
#
_cell.length_a   1.000
_cell.length_b   1.000
_cell.length_c   1.000
_cell.angle_alpha   90.00
_cell.angle_beta   90.00
_cell.angle_gamma   90.00
#
_symmetry.space_group_name_H-M   'P 1'
#
loop_
_entity.id
_entity.type
_entity.pdbx_description
1 polymer ?
#
loop_
_entity_poly.entity_id
_entity_poly.type
_entity_poly.pdbx_seq_one_letter_code
_entity_poly.pdbx_strand_id
1 'polypeptide(L)' 'MATLSSQQVTQFEQDGYLFLAGALTGEQLQGLREDFEKWKEASRHESAPYGITFDGRPRFDIEPG' A
#
# COMPACT_ATOMS: atom_id res chain seq x y z
N MET A 1 -3.59 14.36 -15.02
CA MET A 1 -3.27 14.32 -13.58
C MET A 1 -3.59 15.67 -12.99
N ALA A 2 -4.38 15.73 -11.92
CA ALA A 2 -4.65 16.99 -11.24
C ALA A 2 -3.40 17.41 -10.46
N THR A 3 -2.88 18.60 -10.75
CA THR A 3 -1.86 19.25 -9.94
C THR A 3 -2.51 19.83 -8.68
N LEU A 4 -1.87 19.68 -7.52
CA LEU A 4 -2.36 20.24 -6.26
C LEU A 4 -2.46 21.77 -6.35
N SER A 5 -3.47 22.35 -5.69
CA SER A 5 -3.56 23.80 -5.56
C SER A 5 -2.50 24.33 -4.58
N SER A 6 -2.14 25.60 -4.67
CA SER A 6 -1.20 26.22 -3.72
C SER A 6 -1.67 26.08 -2.28
N GLN A 7 -2.99 26.16 -2.04
CA GLN A 7 -3.56 25.96 -0.70
C GLN A 7 -3.34 24.53 -0.19
N GLN A 8 -3.52 23.53 -1.05
CA GLN A 8 -3.27 22.12 -0.70
C GLN A 8 -1.79 21.85 -0.43
N VAL A 9 -0.89 22.52 -1.16
CA VAL A 9 0.56 22.45 -0.91
C VAL A 9 0.89 23.06 0.46
N THR A 10 0.42 24.27 0.74
CA THR A 10 0.62 24.91 2.05
C THR A 10 0.05 24.07 3.19
N GLN A 11 -1.11 23.45 3.00
CA GLN A 11 -1.69 22.57 4.01
C GLN A 11 -0.80 21.35 4.26
N PHE A 12 -0.32 20.68 3.21
CA PHE A 12 0.59 19.55 3.37
C PHE A 12 1.88 19.94 4.10
N GLU A 13 2.46 21.10 3.79
CA GLU A 13 3.65 21.62 4.46
C GLU A 13 3.42 21.90 5.95
N GLN A 14 2.22 22.37 6.32
CA GLN A 14 1.86 22.70 7.70
C GLN A 14 1.47 21.46 8.52
N ASP A 15 0.63 20.60 7.95
CA ASP A 15 -0.01 19.49 8.65
C ASP A 15 0.79 18.18 8.51
N GLY A 16 1.71 18.10 7.54
CA GLY A 16 2.47 16.88 7.21
C GLY A 16 1.66 15.82 6.44
N TYR A 17 0.39 16.10 6.14
CA TYR A 17 -0.49 15.25 5.34
C TYR A 17 -1.51 16.08 4.58
N LEU A 18 -2.16 15.47 3.58
CA LEU A 18 -3.26 16.08 2.84
C LEU A 18 -4.34 15.04 2.57
N PHE A 19 -5.58 15.37 2.88
CA PHE A 19 -6.73 14.55 2.49
C PHE A 19 -7.24 14.95 1.10
N LEU A 20 -7.20 14.01 0.15
CA LEU A 20 -7.70 14.20 -1.21
C LEU A 20 -8.99 13.40 -1.41
N ALA A 21 -10.12 14.11 -1.35
CA ALA A 21 -11.41 13.51 -1.67
C ALA A 21 -11.47 13.09 -3.13
N GLY A 22 -11.86 11.83 -3.39
CA GLY A 22 -12.00 11.33 -4.77
C GLY A 22 -10.69 11.25 -5.55
N ALA A 23 -9.55 11.04 -4.86
CA ALA A 23 -8.24 10.92 -5.50
C ALA A 23 -8.16 9.80 -6.56
N LEU A 24 -9.05 8.80 -6.45
CA LEU A 24 -9.20 7.70 -7.39
C LEU A 24 -10.60 7.70 -7.98
N THR A 25 -10.71 7.34 -9.25
CA THR A 25 -12.02 6.99 -9.85
C THR A 25 -12.54 5.68 -9.26
N GLY A 26 -13.85 5.43 -9.41
CA GLY A 26 -14.44 4.17 -8.98
C GLY A 26 -13.83 2.94 -9.65
N GLU A 27 -13.48 3.06 -10.94
CA GLU A 27 -12.81 2.01 -11.71
C GLU A 27 -11.39 1.74 -11.20
N GLN A 28 -10.61 2.79 -10.93
CA GLN A 28 -9.26 2.64 -10.35
C GLN A 28 -9.32 1.98 -8.96
N LEU A 29 -10.29 2.38 -8.13
CA LEU A 29 -10.48 1.78 -6.82
C LEU A 29 -10.88 0.30 -6.92
N GLN A 30 -11.73 -0.05 -7.89
CA GLN A 30 -12.15 -1.43 -8.12
C GLN A 30 -10.96 -2.30 -8.59
N GLY A 31 -10.16 -1.81 -9.54
CA GLY A 31 -8.96 -2.53 -10.00
C GLY A 31 -7.96 -2.79 -8.87
N LEU A 32 -7.71 -1.79 -8.01
CA LEU A 32 -6.86 -1.98 -6.83
C LEU A 32 -7.40 -3.08 -5.92
N ARG A 33 -8.71 -3.08 -5.63
CA ARG A 33 -9.33 -4.11 -4.78
C ARG A 33 -9.15 -5.51 -5.34
N GLU A 34 -9.33 -5.68 -6.65
CA GLU A 34 -9.14 -6.97 -7.32
C GLU A 34 -7.70 -7.47 -7.22
N ASP A 35 -6.73 -6.58 -7.41
CA ASP A 35 -5.32 -6.96 -7.28
C ASP A 35 -4.94 -7.31 -5.84
N PHE A 36 -5.44 -6.55 -4.85
CA PHE A 36 -5.28 -6.89 -3.45
C PHE A 36 -5.89 -8.26 -3.10
N GLU A 37 -7.06 -8.59 -3.62
CA GLU A 37 -7.70 -9.89 -3.39
C GLU A 37 -6.89 -11.05 -4.01
N LYS A 38 -6.34 -10.87 -5.22
CA LYS A 38 -5.44 -11.85 -5.84
C LYS A 38 -4.19 -12.08 -5.00
N TRP A 39 -3.55 -11.01 -4.52
CA TRP A 39 -2.35 -11.12 -3.68
C TRP A 39 -2.65 -11.77 -2.35
N LYS A 40 -3.79 -11.45 -1.73
CA LYS A 40 -4.24 -12.10 -0.50
C LYS A 40 -4.39 -13.60 -0.70
N GLU A 41 -5.07 -14.03 -1.77
CA GLU A 41 -5.25 -15.46 -2.04
C GLU A 41 -3.93 -16.16 -2.35
N ALA A 42 -3.06 -15.55 -3.16
CA ALA A 42 -1.73 -16.09 -3.42
C ALA A 42 -0.90 -16.26 -2.13
N SER A 43 -0.93 -15.25 -1.24
CA SER A 43 -0.19 -15.26 0.04
C SER A 43 -0.59 -16.41 0.96
N ARG A 44 -1.84 -16.87 0.92
CA ARG A 44 -2.32 -18.00 1.74
C ARG A 44 -1.65 -19.34 1.40
N HIS A 45 -1.02 -19.44 0.23
CA HIS A 45 -0.29 -20.63 -0.18
C HIS A 45 1.19 -20.58 0.19
N GLU A 46 1.68 -19.47 0.73
CA GLU A 46 3.06 -19.35 1.20
C GLU A 46 3.18 -19.88 2.63
N SER A 47 4.20 -20.70 2.86
CA SER A 47 4.47 -21.34 4.16
C SER A 47 5.89 -21.10 4.67
N ALA A 48 6.66 -20.29 3.95
CA ALA A 48 8.02 -19.92 4.30
C ALA A 48 8.13 -18.40 4.49
N PRO A 49 8.99 -17.93 5.40
CA PRO A 49 9.26 -16.51 5.60
C PRO A 49 9.66 -15.80 4.30
N TYR A 50 9.17 -14.57 4.11
CA TYR A 50 9.45 -13.80 2.90
C TYR A 50 10.75 -12.99 3.05
N GLY A 51 11.67 -13.20 2.11
CA GLY A 51 12.91 -12.45 1.98
C GLY A 51 13.96 -12.77 3.04
N ILE A 52 15.19 -12.34 2.76
CA ILE A 52 16.37 -12.57 3.61
C ILE A 52 17.00 -11.20 3.94
N THR A 53 17.41 -11.04 5.19
CA THR A 53 18.16 -9.87 5.65
C THR A 53 19.66 -10.06 5.41
N PHE A 54 20.47 -9.01 5.56
CA PHE A 54 21.90 -9.09 5.24
C PHE A 54 22.69 -10.09 6.12
N ASP A 55 22.13 -10.47 7.28
CA ASP A 55 22.72 -11.44 8.22
C ASP A 55 22.14 -12.86 8.07
N GLY A 56 21.36 -13.11 7.01
CA GLY A 56 20.81 -14.42 6.68
C GLY A 56 19.50 -14.77 7.39
N ARG A 57 19.00 -13.93 8.30
CA ARG A 57 17.70 -14.16 8.94
C ARG A 57 16.53 -13.79 8.01
N PRO A 58 15.36 -14.43 8.17
CA PRO A 58 14.14 -13.99 7.50
C PRO A 58 13.84 -12.51 7.70
N ARG A 59 13.36 -11.84 6.64
CA ARG A 59 12.94 -10.44 6.72
C ARG A 59 11.54 -10.27 7.30
N PHE A 60 10.63 -11.13 6.88
CA PHE A 60 9.26 -11.19 7.39
C PHE A 60 8.97 -12.62 7.82
N ASP A 61 8.72 -12.80 9.11
CA ASP A 61 8.36 -14.10 9.66
C ASP A 61 6.91 -14.45 9.29
N ILE A 62 6.60 -15.74 9.26
CA ILE A 62 5.22 -16.23 9.21
C ILE A 62 4.89 -16.71 10.63
N GLU A 63 3.87 -16.13 11.25
CA GLU A 63 3.37 -16.62 12.52
C GLU A 63 2.94 -18.09 12.34
N PRO A 64 3.49 -19.05 13.12
CA PRO A 64 2.97 -20.41 13.13
C PRO A 64 1.52 -20.37 13.62
N GLY A 65 0.60 -20.85 12.80
CA GLY A 65 -0.82 -20.99 13.17
C GLY A 65 -1.07 -21.96 14.31
#